data_AF-R6H2G3-F1
#
_entry.id   AF-R6H2G3-F1
#
_cell.length_a   1.000
_cell.length_b   1.000
_cell.length_c   1.000
_cell.angle_alpha   90.00
_cell.angle_beta   90.00
_cell.angle_gamma   90.00
#
_symmetry.space_group_name_H-M   'P 1'
#
loop_
_entity.id
_entity.type
_entity.pdbx_description
1 polymer ?
#
loop_
_entity_poly.entity_id
_entity_poly.type
_entity_poly.pdbx_seq_one_letter_code
_entity_poly.pdbx_strand_id
1 'polypeptide(L)'
;MEDNEKSKKKQKKRGILKTIGNVLFWVIIVCLFATWITDFVRTQKDEKPVFCVKKIEHKYDDGTTDECIGLGYKVFTYNRKSIKLKRQFSPFFIKMEE
;
A
#
# COMPACT_ATOMS: atom_id res chain seq x y z
N MET A 1 7.78 -47.62 20.60
CA MET A 1 8.20 -47.30 19.21
C MET A 1 7.25 -46.31 18.54
N GLU A 2 5.94 -46.37 18.78
CA GLU A 2 4.94 -45.44 18.22
C GLU A 2 5.11 -43.96 18.61
N ASP A 3 5.56 -43.65 19.84
CA ASP A 3 5.72 -42.25 20.27
C ASP A 3 6.84 -41.49 19.52
N ASN A 4 7.88 -42.20 19.07
CA ASN A 4 8.96 -41.62 18.29
C ASN A 4 8.52 -41.31 16.84
N GLU A 5 7.64 -42.14 16.27
CA GLU A 5 7.10 -41.90 14.94
C GLU A 5 6.08 -40.75 14.93
N LYS A 6 5.24 -40.65 15.96
CA LYS A 6 4.30 -39.52 16.13
C LYS A 6 5.04 -38.19 16.31
N SER A 7 6.13 -38.15 17.08
CA SER A 7 6.90 -36.92 17.28
C SER A 7 7.57 -36.42 15.99
N LYS A 8 8.18 -37.33 15.20
CA LYS A 8 8.78 -36.99 13.90
C LYS A 8 7.74 -36.51 12.88
N LYS A 9 6.56 -37.14 12.79
CA LYS A 9 5.46 -36.69 11.91
C LYS A 9 4.97 -35.29 12.31
N LYS A 10 4.84 -35.00 13.61
CA LYS A 10 4.38 -33.69 14.13
C LYS A 10 5.42 -32.58 13.89
N GLN A 11 6.71 -32.89 14.01
CA GLN A 11 7.81 -31.97 13.74
C GLN A 11 7.94 -31.66 12.23
N LYS A 12 7.80 -32.67 11.36
CA LYS A 12 7.78 -32.51 9.89
C LYS A 12 6.59 -31.67 9.42
N LYS A 13 5.39 -31.89 9.99
CA LYS A 13 4.19 -31.07 9.70
C LYS A 13 4.38 -29.60 10.10
N ARG A 14 5.01 -29.33 11.25
CA ARG A 14 5.34 -27.96 11.68
C ARG A 14 6.34 -27.26 10.76
N GLY A 15 7.31 -27.98 10.21
CA GLY A 15 8.25 -27.44 9.21
C GLY A 15 7.54 -26.99 7.93
N ILE A 16 6.67 -27.83 7.38
CA ILE A 16 5.93 -27.54 6.14
C ILE A 16 4.94 -26.39 6.34
N LEU A 17 4.23 -26.33 7.48
CA LEU A 17 3.29 -25.24 7.77
C LEU A 17 4.00 -23.88 7.87
N LYS A 18 5.20 -23.85 8.45
CA LYS A 18 6.04 -22.65 8.51
C LYS A 18 6.50 -22.21 7.13
N THR A 19 6.88 -23.15 6.26
CA THR A 19 7.27 -22.85 4.87
C THR A 19 6.11 -22.27 4.07
N ILE A 20 4.91 -22.88 4.17
CA ILE A 20 3.71 -22.40 3.46
C ILE A 20 3.35 -20.99 3.93
N GLY A 21 3.35 -20.74 5.24
CA GLY A 21 3.09 -19.40 5.78
C GLY A 21 4.08 -18.35 5.29
N ASN A 22 5.36 -18.69 5.21
CA ASN A 22 6.39 -17.79 4.69
C ASN A 22 6.20 -17.49 3.19
N VAL A 23 5.90 -18.51 2.38
CA VAL A 23 5.64 -18.31 0.94
C VAL A 23 4.42 -17.41 0.74
N LEU A 24 3.32 -17.65 1.46
CA LEU A 24 2.11 -16.84 1.36
C LEU A 24 2.38 -15.37 1.74
N PHE A 25 3.15 -15.15 2.80
CA PHE A 25 3.55 -13.82 3.25
C PHE A 25 4.36 -13.07 2.18
N TRP A 26 5.34 -13.73 1.56
CA TRP A 26 6.13 -13.14 0.48
C TRP A 26 5.29 -12.81 -0.75
N VAL A 27 4.33 -13.68 -1.12
CA VAL A 27 3.42 -13.41 -2.24
C VAL A 27 2.59 -12.14 -1.99
N ILE A 28 2.06 -11.98 -0.77
CA ILE A 28 1.29 -10.77 -0.41
C ILE A 28 2.17 -9.52 -0.49
N ILE A 29 3.41 -9.58 0.00
CA ILE A 29 4.36 -8.44 -0.08
C ILE A 29 4.64 -8.07 -1.53
N VAL A 30 4.89 -9.05 -2.41
CA VAL A 30 5.16 -8.79 -3.84
C VAL A 30 3.94 -8.14 -4.51
N CYS A 31 2.73 -8.62 -4.23
CA CYS A 31 1.51 -8.00 -4.73
C CYS A 31 1.36 -6.55 -4.25
N LEU A 32 1.59 -6.28 -2.96
CA LEU A 32 1.56 -4.92 -2.42
C LEU A 32 2.59 -4.02 -3.10
N PHE A 33 3.83 -4.48 -3.24
CA PHE A 33 4.88 -3.73 -3.95
C PHE A 33 4.50 -3.43 -5.40
N ALA A 34 3.91 -4.39 -6.12
CA ALA A 34 3.47 -4.18 -7.49
C ALA A 34 2.37 -3.09 -7.57
N THR A 35 1.42 -3.08 -6.63
CA THR A 35 0.40 -2.02 -6.57
C THR A 35 1.01 -0.64 -6.29
N TRP A 36 1.98 -0.56 -5.36
CA TRP A 36 2.69 0.68 -5.05
C TRP A 36 3.47 1.22 -6.24
N ILE A 37 4.25 0.36 -6.92
CA ILE A 37 5.03 0.76 -8.10
C ILE A 37 4.09 1.23 -9.21
N THR A 38 3.00 0.50 -9.47
CA THR A 38 2.03 0.87 -10.49
C THR A 38 1.44 2.25 -10.20
N ASP A 39 0.96 2.50 -8.99
CA ASP A 39 0.34 3.78 -8.65
C ASP A 39 1.35 4.92 -8.57
N PHE A 40 2.60 4.64 -8.17
CA PHE A 40 3.69 5.62 -8.22
C PHE A 40 4.00 6.05 -9.66
N VAL A 41 4.15 5.09 -10.59
CA VAL A 41 4.37 5.37 -12.01
C VAL A 41 3.20 6.14 -12.62
N ARG A 42 1.95 5.79 -12.27
CA ARG A 42 0.76 6.51 -12.74
C ARG A 42 0.69 7.93 -12.19
N THR A 43 0.98 8.12 -10.91
CA THR A 43 1.01 9.44 -10.27
C THR A 43 2.05 10.35 -10.93
N GLN A 44 3.22 9.82 -11.30
CA GLN A 44 4.24 10.56 -12.06
C GLN A 44 3.81 10.91 -13.49
N LYS A 45 2.98 10.07 -14.12
CA LYS A 45 2.39 10.33 -15.44
C LYS A 45 1.17 11.25 -15.40
N ASP A 46 0.94 11.91 -14.27
CA ASP A 46 -0.22 12.74 -14.04
C ASP A 46 -1.58 12.00 -14.21
N GLU A 47 -1.60 10.68 -13.96
CA GLU A 47 -2.81 9.88 -13.93
C GLU A 47 -3.31 9.68 -12.50
N LYS A 48 -4.59 9.34 -12.35
CA LYS A 48 -5.17 9.01 -11.04
C LYS A 48 -4.67 7.64 -10.58
N PRO A 49 -4.31 7.48 -9.30
CA PRO A 49 -3.95 6.17 -8.75
C PRO A 49 -5.14 5.21 -8.85
N VAL A 50 -4.86 3.93 -9.13
CA VAL A 50 -5.90 2.89 -9.24
C VAL A 50 -6.35 2.45 -7.87
N PHE A 51 -5.40 2.24 -6.96
CA PHE A 51 -5.66 1.69 -5.65
C PHE A 51 -5.89 2.82 -4.64
N CYS A 52 -6.97 3.57 -4.88
CA CYS A 52 -7.50 4.53 -3.93
C CYS A 52 -8.49 3.85 -2.98
N VAL A 53 -8.05 3.52 -1.76
CA VAL A 53 -8.93 2.87 -0.76
C VAL A 53 -9.91 3.89 -0.21
N LYS A 54 -9.46 5.11 0.02
CA LYS A 54 -10.31 6.20 0.52
C LYS A 54 -9.97 7.50 -0.18
N LYS A 55 -11.00 8.17 -0.70
CA LYS A 55 -10.89 9.54 -1.22
C LYS A 55 -11.45 10.51 -0.18
N ILE A 56 -10.71 11.58 0.08
CA ILE A 56 -11.12 12.69 0.94
C ILE A 56 -10.92 13.96 0.11
N GLU A 57 -11.94 14.78 0.01
CA GLU A 57 -11.86 16.06 -0.69
C GLU A 57 -11.89 17.18 0.35
N HIS A 58 -10.87 18.02 0.32
CA HIS A 58 -10.72 19.17 1.21
C HIS A 58 -10.97 20.43 0.39
N LYS A 59 -11.95 21.23 0.80
CA LYS A 59 -12.33 22.49 0.12
C LYS A 59 -11.68 23.67 0.81
N TYR A 60 -11.14 24.59 0.01
CA TYR A 60 -10.47 25.80 0.43
C TYR A 60 -10.97 26.99 -0.38
N ASP A 61 -10.69 28.20 0.09
CA ASP A 61 -11.16 29.42 -0.55
C ASP A 61 -10.57 29.63 -1.95
N ASP A 62 -9.40 29.06 -2.23
CA ASP A 62 -8.65 29.20 -3.49
C ASP A 62 -8.66 27.93 -4.37
N GLY A 63 -9.41 26.90 -3.98
CA GLY A 63 -9.58 25.67 -4.75
C GLY A 63 -9.89 24.42 -3.91
N THR A 64 -9.61 23.24 -4.47
CA THR A 64 -9.81 21.96 -3.77
C THR A 64 -8.53 21.13 -3.74
N THR A 65 -8.36 20.34 -2.68
CA THR A 65 -7.30 19.34 -2.56
C THR A 65 -7.93 17.97 -2.39
N ASP A 66 -7.69 17.08 -3.34
CA ASP A 66 -8.12 15.69 -3.31
C ASP A 66 -7.02 14.84 -2.65
N GLU A 67 -7.30 14.26 -1.50
CA GLU A 67 -6.47 13.26 -0.83
C GLU A 67 -6.97 11.85 -1.18
N CYS A 68 -6.08 11.04 -1.70
CA CYS A 68 -6.33 9.63 -1.97
C CYS A 68 -5.41 8.77 -1.08
N ILE A 69 -6.01 7.98 -0.20
CA ILE A 69 -5.30 7.08 0.72
C ILE A 69 -5.21 5.70 0.06
N GLY A 70 -3.99 5.28 -0.25
CA GLY A 70 -3.66 3.94 -0.70
C GLY A 70 -3.24 3.03 0.46
N LEU A 71 -2.77 1.83 0.13
CA LEU A 71 -2.30 0.87 1.12
C LEU A 71 -0.91 1.27 1.65
N GLY A 72 -0.84 2.17 2.63
CA GLY A 72 0.42 2.60 3.25
C GLY A 72 1.05 3.85 2.63
N TYR A 73 0.35 4.53 1.74
CA TYR A 73 0.75 5.81 1.15
C TYR A 73 -0.46 6.70 0.91
N LYS A 74 -0.22 7.97 0.62
CA LYS A 74 -1.22 8.97 0.28
C LYS A 74 -0.80 9.72 -0.98
N VAL A 75 -1.77 10.07 -1.81
CA VAL A 75 -1.58 10.92 -2.98
C VAL A 75 -2.45 12.14 -2.81
N PHE A 76 -1.83 13.30 -2.77
CA PHE A 76 -2.51 14.59 -2.76
C PHE A 76 -2.55 15.13 -4.18
N THR A 77 -3.73 15.55 -4.64
CA THR A 77 -3.93 16.26 -5.90
C THR A 77 -4.42 17.66 -5.57
N TYR A 78 -3.60 18.66 -5.87
CA TYR A 78 -3.89 20.05 -5.57
C TYR A 78 -4.50 20.71 -6.81
N ASN A 79 -5.76 21.11 -6.70
CA ASN A 79 -6.45 21.96 -7.67
C ASN A 79 -6.64 23.35 -7.04
N ARG A 80 -5.53 23.96 -6.61
CA ARG A 80 -5.52 25.27 -5.95
C ARG A 80 -4.66 26.26 -6.73
N LYS A 81 -4.99 27.55 -6.64
CA LYS A 81 -4.21 28.61 -7.29
C LYS A 81 -2.93 28.96 -6.52
N SER A 82 -2.90 28.74 -5.20
CA SER A 82 -1.74 29.02 -4.34
C SER A 82 -0.59 28.01 -4.49
N ILE A 83 -0.90 26.75 -4.78
CA ILE A 83 0.08 25.65 -4.82
C ILE A 83 0.46 25.32 -6.27
N LYS A 84 1.77 25.38 -6.59
CA LYS A 84 2.28 25.04 -7.94
C LYS A 84 2.38 23.54 -8.20
N LEU A 85 2.48 22.71 -7.16
CA LEU A 85 2.48 21.26 -7.29
C LEU A 85 1.10 20.76 -7.67
N LYS A 86 0.95 20.01 -8.76
CA LYS A 86 -0.34 19.39 -9.13
C LYS A 86 -0.62 18.12 -8.34
N ARG A 87 0.42 17.32 -8.08
CA ARG A 87 0.31 16.06 -7.33
C ARG A 87 1.53 15.81 -6.47
N GLN A 88 1.29 15.23 -5.30
CA GLN A 88 2.33 14.79 -4.38
C GLN A 88 2.04 13.38 -3.91
N PHE A 89 2.99 12.48 -4.14
CA PHE A 89 2.97 11.15 -3.53
C PHE A 89 3.75 11.22 -2.22
N SER A 90 3.09 10.83 -1.13
CA SER A 90 3.66 10.93 0.21
C SER A 90 3.39 9.66 1.03
N PRO A 91 4.29 9.30 1.95
CA PRO A 91 3.99 8.28 2.95
C PRO A 91 2.76 8.65 3.79
N PHE A 92 2.09 7.65 4.36
CA PHE A 92 0.82 7.85 5.08
C PHE A 92 0.88 8.80 6.29
N PHE A 93 2.08 9.03 6.84
CA PHE A 93 2.33 9.87 8.02
C PHE A 93 2.57 11.35 7.70
N ILE A 94 2.78 11.69 6.42
CA ILE A 94 2.98 13.08 6.01
C ILE A 94 1.62 13.77 5.86
N LYS A 95 1.53 14.98 6.38
CA LYS A 95 0.37 15.85 6.21
C LYS A 95 0.46 16.58 4.87
N MET A 96 -0.71 16.90 4.33
CA MET A 96 -0.86 17.72 3.13
C MET A 96 -0.26 19.10 3.38
N GLU A 97 0.42 19.63 2.36
CA GLU A 97 0.80 21.04 2.30
C GLU A 97 -0.47 21.92 2.28
N GLU A 98 -0.52 22.93 3.15
CA GLU A 98 -1.70 23.79 3.38
C GLU A 98 -1.70 25.05 2.52
#